data_AF-A0A640T5G8-F1
#
_entry.id   AF-A0A640T5G8-F1
#
_cell.length_a   1.000
_cell.length_b   1.000
_cell.length_c   1.000
_cell.angle_alpha   90.00
_cell.angle_beta   90.00
_cell.angle_gamma   90.00
#
_symmetry.space_group_name_H-M   'P 1'
#
loop_
_entity.id
_entity.type
_entity.pdbx_description
1 polymer ?
#
loop_
_entity_poly.entity_id
_entity_poly.type
_entity_poly.pdbx_seq_one_letter_code
_entity_poly.pdbx_strand_id
1 'polypeptide(L)' 'MWSITVARAHGVSPSQVRLAWTLRQGKHILAIPGTGNPDHLIDNLAAGSLHLTAEDLELLDAIDRTAP' A
#
# COMPACT_ATOMS: atom_id res chain seq x y z
N MET A 1 2.97 -11.77 -0.26
CA MET A 1 2.16 -12.45 0.80
C MET A 1 1.86 -11.51 1.96
N TRP A 2 2.85 -10.74 2.43
CA TRP A 2 2.73 -9.66 3.43
C TRP A 2 1.58 -8.66 3.18
N SER A 3 1.46 -8.15 1.95
CA SER A 3 0.40 -7.17 1.62
C SER A 3 -0.98 -7.79 1.73
N ILE A 4 -1.10 -9.12 1.62
CA ILE A 4 -2.37 -9.83 1.81
C ILE A 4 -2.68 -9.92 3.31
N THR A 5 -1.67 -10.17 4.16
CA THR A 5 -1.84 -10.19 5.62
C THR A 5 -2.28 -8.83 6.14
N VAL A 6 -1.56 -7.76 5.78
CA VAL A 6 -1.91 -6.38 6.16
C VAL A 6 -3.26 -5.99 5.56
N ALA A 7 -3.51 -6.31 4.29
CA ALA A 7 -4.80 -6.02 3.65
C ALA A 7 -5.97 -6.68 4.39
N ARG A 8 -5.81 -7.94 4.83
CA ARG A 8 -6.83 -8.64 5.64
C ARG A 8 -7.05 -7.96 6.99
N ALA A 9 -5.99 -7.53 7.66
CA ALA A 9 -6.10 -6.84 8.96
C ALA A 9 -6.87 -5.52 8.84
N HIS A 10 -6.72 -4.82 7.71
CA HIS A 10 -7.38 -3.54 7.44
C HIS A 10 -8.70 -3.67 6.67
N GLY A 11 -9.07 -4.86 6.21
CA GLY A 11 -10.27 -5.08 5.37
C GLY A 11 -10.20 -4.40 4.00
N VAL A 12 -9.00 -4.20 3.47
CA VAL A 12 -8.72 -3.50 2.20
C VAL A 12 -8.12 -4.46 1.17
N SER A 13 -7.87 -3.99 -0.05
CA SER A 13 -7.18 -4.78 -1.06
C SER A 13 -5.65 -4.74 -0.92
N PRO A 14 -4.92 -5.78 -1.37
CA PRO A 14 -3.46 -5.76 -1.37
C PRO A 14 -2.85 -4.63 -2.21
N SER A 15 -3.54 -4.15 -3.26
CA SER A 15 -3.11 -2.98 -4.06
C SER A 15 -3.18 -1.70 -3.25
N GLN A 16 -4.22 -1.50 -2.45
CA GLN A 16 -4.32 -0.35 -1.54
C GLN A 16 -3.14 -0.30 -0.57
N VAL A 17 -2.79 -1.43 0.06
CA VAL A 17 -1.66 -1.51 0.99
C VAL A 17 -0.34 -1.13 0.33
N ARG A 18 -0.07 -1.67 -0.87
CA ARG A 18 1.17 -1.36 -1.60
C ARG A 18 1.26 0.11 -1.96
N LEU A 19 0.17 0.67 -2.49
CA LEU A 19 0.14 2.07 -2.89
C LEU A 19 0.27 3.01 -1.69
N ALA A 20 -0.43 2.73 -0.58
CA ALA A 20 -0.34 3.49 0.66
C ALA A 20 1.09 3.47 1.23
N TRP A 21 1.73 2.30 1.25
CA TRP A 21 3.12 2.17 1.67
C TRP A 21 4.07 2.94 0.76
N THR A 22 3.91 2.88 -0.56
CA THR A 22 4.72 3.66 -1.52
C THR A 22 4.60 5.16 -1.27
N LEU A 23 3.38 5.67 -1.10
CA LEU A 23 3.13 7.09 -0.84
C LEU A 23 3.75 7.56 0.49
N ARG A 24 3.94 6.66 1.45
CA ARG A 24 4.56 6.96 2.75
C ARG A 24 6.07 7.17 2.68
N GLN A 25 6.76 6.65 1.66
CA GLN A 25 8.23 6.72 1.57
C GLN A 25 8.78 8.15 1.53
N GLY A 26 7.94 9.13 1.19
CA GLY A 26 8.25 10.52 1.45
C GLY A 26 7.21 11.45 0.82
N LYS A 27 7.13 12.68 1.35
CA LYS A 27 6.23 13.72 0.82
C LYS A 27 6.51 14.11 -0.63
N HIS A 28 7.66 13.73 -1.17
CA HIS A 28 8.09 14.00 -2.54
C HIS A 28 7.71 12.88 -3.52
N ILE A 29 7.10 11.79 -3.04
CA ILE A 29 6.69 10.66 -3.85
C ILE A 29 5.33 10.93 -4.49
N LEU A 30 5.28 10.87 -5.82
CA LEU A 30 4.05 10.89 -6.60
C LEU A 30 3.88 9.54 -7.30
N ALA A 31 2.96 8.71 -6.82
CA ALA A 31 2.62 7.46 -7.48
C ALA A 31 1.63 7.71 -8.64
N ILE A 32 1.84 7.06 -9.78
CA ILE A 32 0.94 7.11 -10.95
C ILE A 32 0.41 5.70 -11.22
N PRO A 33 -0.57 5.23 -10.43
CA PRO A 33 -1.11 3.89 -10.60
C PRO A 33 -2.04 3.85 -11.83
N GLY A 34 -1.68 3.07 -12.84
CA GLY A 34 -2.51 2.85 -14.01
C GLY A 34 -3.61 1.82 -13.74
N THR A 35 -4.83 2.08 -14.23
CA THR A 35 -5.92 1.09 -14.25
C THR A 35 -6.96 1.41 -15.33
N GLY A 36 -7.49 0.38 -15.98
CA GLY A 36 -8.73 0.46 -16.78
C GLY A 36 -9.95 -0.13 -16.08
N ASN A 37 -9.78 -0.69 -14.88
CA ASN A 37 -10.86 -1.25 -14.07
C ASN A 37 -11.35 -0.20 -13.05
N PRO A 38 -12.66 0.15 -13.04
CA PRO A 38 -13.25 1.06 -12.05
C PRO A 38 -13.04 0.65 -10.59
N ASP A 39 -13.07 -0.65 -10.27
CA ASP A 39 -12.88 -1.13 -8.89
C ASP A 39 -11.45 -0.84 -8.40
N HIS A 40 -10.47 -1.05 -9.28
CA HIS A 40 -9.08 -0.69 -8.98
C HIS A 40 -8.88 0.83 -8.90
N LEU A 41 -9.68 1.64 -9.60
CA LEU A 41 -9.65 3.09 -9.45
C LEU A 41 -10.11 3.49 -8.04
N ILE A 42 -11.19 2.88 -7.54
CA ILE A 42 -11.69 3.10 -6.18
C ILE A 42 -10.61 2.73 -5.15
N ASP A 43 -9.98 1.57 -5.32
CA ASP A 43 -8.84 1.15 -4.49
C ASP A 43 -7.70 2.17 -4.53
N ASN A 44 -7.28 2.59 -5.72
CA ASN A 44 -6.18 3.54 -5.87
C ASN A 44 -6.45 4.86 -5.14
N LEU A 45 -7.69 5.37 -5.21
CA LEU A 45 -8.11 6.57 -4.51
C LEU A 45 -8.11 6.37 -2.99
N ALA A 46 -8.65 5.24 -2.52
CA ALA A 46 -8.76 4.94 -1.10
C ALA A 46 -7.40 4.69 -0.43
N ALA A 47 -6.38 4.26 -1.19
CA ALA A 47 -5.03 4.06 -0.66
C ALA A 47 -4.43 5.32 -0.01
N GLY A 48 -4.76 6.51 -0.51
CA GLY A 48 -4.26 7.77 0.07
C GLY A 48 -4.79 8.10 1.47
N SER A 49 -5.85 7.41 1.92
CA SER A 49 -6.44 7.58 3.25
C SER A 49 -6.13 6.42 4.20
N LEU A 50 -5.42 5.39 3.72
CA LEU A 50 -5.10 4.21 4.51
C LEU A 50 -3.97 4.54 5.50
N HIS A 51 -4.27 4.40 6.80
CA HIS A 51 -3.29 4.60 7.87
C HIS A 51 -2.71 3.24 8.28
N LEU A 52 -1.48 2.98 7.85
CA LEU A 52 -0.74 1.78 8.25
C LEU A 52 -0.17 1.97 9.67
N THR A 53 -0.32 0.95 10.52
CA THR A 53 0.20 0.95 11.89
C THR A 53 1.71 0.81 11.90
N ALA A 54 2.35 1.09 13.04
CA ALA A 54 3.80 0.89 13.17
C ALA A 54 4.20 -0.57 12.89
N GLU A 55 3.40 -1.52 13.38
CA GLU A 55 3.59 -2.95 13.18
C GLU A 55 3.44 -3.36 11.70
N ASP A 56 2.45 -2.80 11.00
CA ASP A 56 2.32 -3.02 9.56
C ASP A 56 3.57 -2.55 8.83
N LEU A 57 4.07 -1.37 9.19
CA LEU A 57 5.20 -0.74 8.53
C LEU A 57 6.50 -1.50 8.78
N GLU A 58 6.73 -1.96 10.01
CA GLU A 58 7.87 -2.82 10.32
C GLU A 58 7.85 -4.09 9.47
N LEU A 59 6.67 -4.72 9.32
CA LEU A 59 6.50 -5.90 8.49
C LEU A 59 6.75 -5.62 7.00
N LEU A 60 6.32 -4.46 6.50
CA LEU A 60 6.49 -4.05 5.11
C LEU A 60 7.94 -3.65 4.80
N ASP A 61 8.57 -2.87 5.67
CA ASP A 61 9.93 -2.34 5.51
C ASP A 61 11.01 -3.42 5.66
N ALA A 62 10.75 -4.47 6.44
CA ALA A 62 11.66 -5.61 6.60
C ALA A 62 11.99 -6.30 5.25
N ILE A 63 11.15 -6.12 4.23
CA ILE A 63 11.30 -6.74 2.92
C ILE A 63 11.87 -5.77 1.88
N ASP A 64 11.59 -4.46 1.98
CA ASP A 64 12.17 -3.45 1.07
C ASP A 64 13.70 -3.43 1.14
N ARG A 65 14.29 -3.65 2.32
CA ARG A 65 15.75 -3.82 2.49
C ARG A 65 16.34 -5.10 1.86
N THR A 66 15.50 -5.99 1.34
CA THR A 66 15.92 -7.25 0.71
C THR A 66 15.59 -7.33 -0.78
N ALA A 67 14.97 -6.30 -1.36
CA ALA A 67 14.83 -6.20 -2.80
C ALA A 67 16.17 -5.74 -3.41
N PRO A 68 16.68 -6.42 -4.46
CA PRO A 68 17.97 -6.08 -5.08
C PRO A 68 17.97 -4.72 -5.77
#